data_AF-N8UNT0-F1
#
_entry.id   AF-N8UNT0-F1
#
_cell.length_a   1.000
_cell.length_b   1.000
_cell.length_c   1.000
_cell.angle_alpha   90.00
_cell.angle_beta   90.00
_cell.angle_gamma   90.00
#
_symmetry.space_group_name_H-M   'P 1'
#
loop_
_entity.id
_entity.type
_entity.pdbx_description
1 polymer ?
#
loop_
_entity_poly.entity_id
_entity_poly.type
_entity_poly.pdbx_seq_one_letter_code
_entity_poly.pdbx_strand_id
1 'polypeptide(L)' 'MNKIEIDWLDSCPKCDCSEHVVETIEGTKDYLFSGDKVTCGECEHTGEIDADGETAWVNWDDPQEPAND' A
#
# COMPACT_ATOMS: atom_id res chain seq x y z
N MET A 1 -14.47 3.49 -6.35
CA MET A 1 -13.07 3.35 -5.90
C MET A 1 -12.79 4.53 -5.01
N ASN A 2 -12.49 4.24 -3.75
CA ASN A 2 -12.28 5.21 -2.70
C ASN A 2 -10.78 5.26 -2.38
N LYS A 3 -10.31 6.42 -1.93
CA LYS A 3 -8.96 6.59 -1.40
C LYS A 3 -9.06 6.80 0.10
N ILE A 4 -8.29 6.03 0.85
CA ILE A 4 -8.23 6.13 2.31
C ILE A 4 -6.77 6.29 2.74
N GLU A 5 -6.55 7.16 3.71
CA GLU A 5 -5.25 7.36 4.34
C GLU A 5 -5.18 6.50 5.61
N ILE A 6 -4.07 5.77 5.76
CA ILE A 6 -3.79 4.86 6.87
C ILE A 6 -2.33 4.96 7.31
N ASP A 7 -2.06 4.58 8.56
CA ASP A 7 -0.75 4.71 9.21
C ASP A 7 -0.34 3.48 10.04
N TRP A 8 -1.10 2.38 9.92
CA TRP A 8 -0.92 1.17 10.76
C TRP A 8 -0.28 -0.02 10.02
N LEU A 9 0.00 0.10 8.72
CA LEU A 9 0.79 -0.88 7.98
C LEU A 9 2.29 -0.69 8.24
N ASP A 10 3.10 -1.66 7.83
CA ASP A 10 4.56 -1.54 7.87
C ASP A 10 5.06 -0.30 7.12
N SER A 11 6.20 0.23 7.56
CA SER A 11 6.86 1.36 6.90
C SER A 11 7.24 1.03 5.47
N CYS A 12 7.18 2.05 4.61
CA CYS A 12 7.63 1.95 3.22
C CYS A 12 9.12 1.57 3.18
N PRO A 13 9.51 0.50 2.46
CA PRO A 13 10.89 0.04 2.41
C PRO A 13 11.85 1.02 1.70
N LYS A 14 11.30 2.01 0.97
CA LYS A 14 12.09 2.98 0.20
C LYS A 14 12.43 4.25 0.99
N CYS A 15 11.54 4.73 1.85
CA CYS A 15 11.72 6.00 2.57
C CYS A 15 11.37 5.96 4.06
N ASP A 16 11.01 4.79 4.60
CA ASP A 16 10.65 4.59 6.00
C ASP A 16 9.35 5.31 6.44
N CYS A 17 8.56 5.86 5.49
CA CYS A 17 7.25 6.48 5.76
C CYS A 17 6.25 5.45 6.31
N SER A 18 5.46 5.79 7.31
CA SER A 18 4.35 4.94 7.79
C SER A 18 2.99 5.33 7.22
N GLU A 19 2.88 6.51 6.62
CA GLU A 19 1.63 7.02 6.05
C GLU A 19 1.46 6.56 4.61
N HIS A 20 0.33 5.91 4.33
CA HIS A 20 0.01 5.33 3.04
C HIS A 20 -1.39 5.70 2.57
N VAL A 21 -1.55 5.79 1.26
CA VAL A 21 -2.85 5.96 0.59
C VAL A 21 -3.24 4.64 -0.07
N VAL A 22 -4.40 4.11 0.31
CA VAL A 22 -4.95 2.87 -0.27
C VAL A 22 -6.13 3.18 -1.17
N GLU A 23 -6.09 2.66 -2.39
CA GLU A 23 -7.19 2.66 -3.34
C GLU A 23 -7.97 1.35 -3.22
N THR A 24 -9.21 1.43 -2.75
CA THR A 24 -10.05 0.27 -2.43
C THR A 24 -11.49 0.44 -2.94
N ILE A 25 -12.21 -0.67 -3.13
CA ILE A 25 -13.65 -0.66 -3.46
C ILE A 25 -14.49 -0.70 -2.17
N GLU A 26 -14.16 -1.60 -1.25
CA GLU A 26 -14.95 -1.91 -0.04
C GLU A 26 -14.18 -1.67 1.27
N GLY A 27 -12.88 -1.42 1.19
CA GLY A 27 -12.02 -1.16 2.33
C GLY A 27 -12.36 0.13 3.07
N THR A 28 -11.95 0.15 4.33
CA THR A 28 -12.16 1.24 5.29
C THR A 28 -10.85 1.52 6.00
N LYS A 29 -10.80 2.56 6.84
CA LYS A 29 -9.59 2.90 7.61
C LYS A 29 -9.13 1.76 8.54
N ASP A 30 -10.04 0.86 8.92
CA ASP A 30 -9.77 -0.24 9.85
C ASP A 30 -9.65 -1.61 9.16
N TYR A 31 -10.09 -1.74 7.90
CA TYR A 31 -10.14 -3.02 7.18
C TYR A 31 -9.74 -2.83 5.71
N LEU A 32 -8.78 -3.63 5.26
CA LEU A 32 -8.34 -3.68 3.86
C LEU A 32 -8.58 -5.07 3.28
N PHE A 33 -8.56 -5.18 1.95
CA PHE A 33 -8.79 -6.43 1.24
C PHE A 33 -7.62 -6.74 0.29
N SER A 34 -7.33 -8.03 0.09
CA SER A 34 -6.34 -8.45 -0.91
C SER A 34 -6.70 -7.88 -2.29
N GLY A 35 -5.70 -7.32 -2.98
CA GLY A 35 -5.86 -6.65 -4.26
C GLY A 35 -6.16 -5.14 -4.17
N ASP A 36 -6.33 -4.59 -2.96
CA ASP A 36 -6.32 -3.13 -2.79
C ASP A 36 -4.94 -2.57 -3.15
N LYS A 37 -4.90 -1.43 -3.83
CA LYS A 37 -3.61 -0.81 -4.22
C LYS A 37 -3.15 0.14 -3.14
N VAL A 38 -1.86 0.15 -2.84
CA VAL A 38 -1.27 1.07 -1.86
C VAL A 38 -0.17 1.92 -2.49
N THR A 39 -0.06 3.16 -2.05
CA THR A 39 0.97 4.12 -2.45
C THR A 39 1.53 4.78 -1.18
N CYS A 40 2.85 4.81 -0.98
CA CYS A 40 3.45 5.58 0.13
C CYS A 40 3.13 7.06 -0.06
N GLY A 41 2.74 7.72 1.04
CA GLY A 41 2.36 9.14 1.03
C GLY A 41 3.50 10.10 0.69
N GLU A 42 4.76 9.66 0.82
CA GLU A 42 5.95 10.50 0.70
C GLU A 42 6.75 10.27 -0.60
N CYS A 43 6.99 9.01 -1.00
CA CYS A 43 7.94 8.68 -2.08
C CYS A 43 7.30 8.05 -3.32
N GLU A 44 5.96 8.01 -3.35
CA GLU A 44 5.11 7.50 -4.44
C GLU A 44 5.40 6.02 -4.81
N HIS A 45 6.12 5.29 -3.96
CA HIS A 45 6.33 3.86 -4.14
C HIS A 45 5.00 3.13 -3.95
N THR A 46 4.73 2.16 -4.82
CA THR A 46 3.48 1.42 -4.87
C THR A 46 3.64 -0.01 -4.41
N GLY A 47 2.51 -0.62 -4.08
CA GLY A 47 2.38 -2.05 -3.84
C GLY A 47 0.91 -2.46 -3.87
N GLU A 48 0.68 -3.71 -3.49
CA GLU A 48 -0.65 -4.29 -3.35
C GLU A 48 -0.83 -4.81 -1.93
N ILE A 49 -2.03 -4.63 -1.38
CA ILE A 49 -2.41 -5.23 -0.10
C ILE A 49 -2.63 -6.73 -0.30
N ASP A 50 -2.10 -7.52 0.62
CA ASP A 50 -2.53 -8.90 0.83
C ASP A 50 -3.06 -9.05 2.25
N ALA A 51 -4.07 -9.90 2.42
CA ALA A 51 -4.77 -10.11 3.67
C ALA A 51 -5.26 -11.56 3.78
N ASP A 52 -5.07 -12.17 4.94
CA ASP A 52 -5.49 -13.55 5.23
C ASP A 52 -6.81 -13.67 6.00
N GLY A 53 -7.44 -12.52 6.29
CA GLY A 53 -8.67 -12.41 7.09
C GLY A 53 -8.42 -12.12 8.58
N GLU A 54 -7.17 -12.16 9.03
CA GLU A 54 -6.77 -11.75 10.39
C GLU A 54 -5.83 -10.55 10.37
N THR A 55 -4.90 -10.51 9.40
CA THR A 55 -3.89 -9.47 9.23
C THR A 55 -3.83 -9.01 7.78
N ALA A 56 -3.45 -7.75 7.58
CA ALA A 56 -3.15 -7.19 6.25
C ALA A 56 -1.71 -6.66 6.23
N TRP A 57 -1.02 -6.87 5.11
CA TRP A 57 0.34 -6.37 4.88
C TRP A 57 0.49 -5.88 3.44
N VAL A 58 1.54 -5.11 3.19
CA VAL A 58 1.85 -4.62 1.85
C VAL A 58 2.85 -5.55 1.18
N ASN A 59 2.51 -6.02 -0.01
CA ASN A 59 3.47 -6.56 -0.95
C ASN A 59 3.96 -5.39 -1.83
N TRP A 60 5.07 -4.78 -1.44
CA TRP A 60 5.65 -3.65 -2.15
C TRP A 60 6.18 -4.09 -3.51
N ASP A 61 5.92 -3.30 -4.55
CA ASP A 61 6.53 -3.54 -5.85
C ASP A 61 8.05 -3.46 -5.70
N ASP A 62 8.78 -4.36 -6.35
CA ASP A 62 10.22 -4.15 -6.52
C ASP A 62 10.43 -2.75 -7.10
N PRO A 63 11.42 -1.98 -6.61
CA PRO A 63 11.79 -0.73 -7.24
C PRO A 63 12.36 -1.08 -8.61
N GLN A 64 11.48 -1.26 -9.61
CA GLN A 64 11.87 -1.62 -10.96
C GLN A 64 12.82 -0.52 -11.42
N GLU A 65 14.04 -0.94 -11.73
CA GLU A 65 15.02 -0.13 -12.44
C GLU A 65 14.33 0.52 -13.63
N PRO A 66 14.57 1.81 -13.92
CA PRO A 66 13.87 2.51 -14.98
C PRO A 66 13.96 1.69 -16.27
N ALA A 67 12.81 1.45 -16.90
CA ALA A 67 12.72 0.80 -18.19
C ALA A 67 13.64 1.56 -19.17
N ASN A 68 14.79 0.96 -19.48
CA ASN A 68 15.67 1.47 -20.52
C ASN A 68 14.97 1.16 -21.86
N ASP A 69 14.47 2.22 -22.50
CA ASP A 69 13.97 2.28 -23.88
C ASP A 69 15.06 1.86 -24.89
#